data_AF-A0A6P2E8T7-F1
#
_entry.id   AF-A0A6P2E8T7-F1
#
_cell.length_a   1.000
_cell.length_b   1.000
_cell.length_c   1.000
_cell.angle_alpha   90.00
_cell.angle_beta   90.00
_cell.angle_gamma   90.00
#
_symmetry.space_group_name_H-M   'P 1'
#
loop_
_entity.id
_entity.type
_entity.pdbx_description
1 polymer ?
#
loop_
_entity_poly.entity_id
_entity_poly.type
_entity_poly.pdbx_seq_one_letter_code
_entity_poly.pdbx_strand_id
1 'polypeptide(L)'
;MPSRRSLASNQAPGVRPMPPGLLDYAEAMTPPSEAELCERAVEAIWHSLDEHDLVDEQVRRELAMVLESLGTVGLGERAQRLIKTLRLPDPIDASHLYWLTRRLLTFVPELQSAANALARPADDQPPPLA
;
A
#
# COMPACT_ATOMS: atom_id res chain seq x y z
N MET A 1 22.97 78.82 0.32
CA MET A 1 24.10 77.92 0.00
C MET A 1 24.51 77.19 1.28
N PRO A 2 24.99 75.92 1.27
CA PRO A 2 24.85 74.86 0.26
C PRO A 2 24.50 73.44 0.84
N SER A 3 24.13 72.53 -0.08
CA SER A 3 24.47 71.09 -0.21
C SER A 3 24.06 70.07 0.88
N ARG A 4 23.11 69.16 0.58
CA ARG A 4 23.19 67.90 -0.20
C ARG A 4 23.79 66.71 0.57
N ARG A 5 22.97 65.66 0.77
CA ARG A 5 23.21 64.34 0.14
C ARG A 5 22.00 63.41 0.30
N SER A 6 21.41 63.07 -0.84
CA SER A 6 20.63 61.85 -1.05
C SER A 6 21.52 60.62 -0.88
N LEU A 7 20.96 59.56 -0.30
CA LEU A 7 21.18 58.20 -0.79
C LEU A 7 19.82 57.53 -0.96
N ALA A 8 19.53 57.22 -2.21
CA ALA A 8 18.41 56.40 -2.63
C ALA A 8 18.64 54.97 -2.16
N SER A 9 17.70 54.43 -1.39
CA SER A 9 17.49 52.99 -1.33
C SER A 9 16.31 52.66 -2.23
N ASN A 10 16.63 52.24 -3.44
CA ASN A 10 15.78 51.34 -4.21
C ASN A 10 15.45 50.13 -3.32
N GLN A 11 14.17 49.78 -3.18
CA GLN A 11 13.70 48.54 -3.77
C GLN A 11 12.17 48.41 -3.73
N ALA A 12 11.71 47.76 -4.79
CA ALA A 12 10.37 47.57 -5.31
C ALA A 12 9.44 46.77 -4.35
N PRO A 13 8.13 46.69 -4.67
CA PRO A 13 7.10 46.19 -3.77
C PRO A 13 7.39 44.77 -3.30
N GLY A 14 7.31 44.57 -1.99
CA GLY A 14 7.35 43.26 -1.37
C GLY A 14 6.20 42.40 -1.88
N VAL A 15 6.48 41.64 -2.94
CA VAL A 15 5.72 40.45 -3.29
C VAL A 15 5.89 39.51 -2.10
N ARG A 16 4.82 39.37 -1.32
CA ARG A 16 4.74 38.35 -0.26
C ARG A 16 5.03 36.99 -0.91
N PRO A 17 6.02 36.22 -0.45
CA PRO A 17 6.12 34.83 -0.87
C PRO A 17 4.88 34.11 -0.32
N MET A 18 4.05 33.57 -1.22
CA MET A 18 3.07 32.56 -0.84
C MET A 18 3.83 31.38 -0.20
N PRO A 19 3.34 30.81 0.90
CA PRO A 19 3.89 29.55 1.40
C PRO A 19 3.61 28.46 0.35
N PRO A 20 4.60 27.63 -0.02
CA PRO A 20 4.34 26.40 -0.77
C PRO A 20 3.74 25.39 0.22
N GLY A 21 2.46 25.56 0.54
CA GLY A 21 1.74 24.76 1.54
C GLY A 21 0.57 23.98 0.96
N LEU A 22 0.56 23.73 -0.35
CA LEU A 22 -0.60 23.16 -1.05
C LEU A 22 -0.24 22.11 -2.10
N LEU A 23 0.96 21.52 -2.03
CA LEU A 23 1.32 20.35 -2.84
C LEU A 23 1.15 19.01 -2.10
N ASP A 24 0.96 19.03 -0.78
CA ASP A 24 0.82 17.81 0.03
C ASP A 24 -0.59 17.19 -0.04
N TYR A 25 -1.63 17.98 -0.35
CA TYR A 25 -3.00 17.47 -0.44
C TYR A 25 -3.29 16.66 -1.72
N ALA A 26 -2.39 16.69 -2.70
CA ALA A 26 -2.54 15.92 -3.94
C ALA A 26 -2.01 14.48 -3.80
N GLU A 27 -1.07 14.23 -2.87
CA GLU A 27 -0.52 12.89 -2.61
C GLU A 27 -1.48 12.02 -1.77
N ALA A 28 -2.46 12.62 -1.10
CA ALA A 28 -3.49 11.90 -0.36
C ALA A 28 -4.62 11.32 -1.24
N MET A 29 -4.62 11.60 -2.55
CA MET A 29 -5.65 11.16 -3.50
C MET A 29 -5.12 10.12 -4.51
N THR A 30 -3.85 9.73 -4.42
CA THR A 30 -3.35 8.62 -5.22
C THR A 30 -3.89 7.31 -4.63
N PRO A 31 -4.55 6.46 -5.43
CA PRO A 31 -4.94 5.14 -4.96
C PRO A 31 -3.69 4.39 -4.46
N PRO A 32 -3.81 3.59 -3.38
CA PRO A 32 -2.68 2.87 -2.82
C PRO A 32 -2.02 2.04 -3.92
N SER A 33 -0.68 2.07 -3.94
CA SER A 33 0.07 1.26 -4.90
C SER A 33 -0.19 -0.23 -4.67
N GLU A 34 -0.06 -1.04 -5.73
CA GLU A 34 -0.26 -2.50 -5.61
C GLU A 34 0.73 -3.12 -4.60
N ALA A 35 1.91 -2.50 -4.41
CA ALA A 35 2.88 -2.88 -3.40
C ALA A 35 2.36 -2.62 -1.97
N GLU A 36 1.81 -1.44 -1.70
CA GLU A 36 1.19 -1.12 -0.40
C GLU A 36 0.00 -2.02 -0.09
N LEU A 37 -0.80 -2.39 -1.10
CA LEU A 37 -1.89 -3.34 -0.92
C LEU A 37 -1.36 -4.72 -0.50
N CYS A 38 -0.26 -5.18 -1.12
CA CYS A 38 0.39 -6.44 -0.74
C CYS A 38 0.94 -6.39 0.69
N GLU A 39 1.55 -5.27 1.09
CA GLU A 39 2.06 -5.06 2.46
C GLU A 39 0.92 -5.08 3.48
N ARG A 40 -0.16 -4.33 3.25
CA ARG A 40 -1.36 -4.35 4.12
C ARG A 40 -1.96 -5.74 4.24
N ALA A 41 -1.97 -6.52 3.15
CA ALA A 41 -2.45 -7.89 3.20
C ALA A 41 -1.55 -8.77 4.06
N VAL A 42 -0.23 -8.63 3.98
CA VAL A 42 0.71 -9.34 4.85
C VAL A 42 0.48 -9.00 6.32
N GLU A 43 0.31 -7.72 6.64
CA GLU A 43 0.01 -7.26 8.01
C GLU A 43 -1.30 -7.85 8.53
N ALA A 44 -2.38 -7.76 7.74
CA ALA A 44 -3.69 -8.32 8.11
C ALA A 44 -3.63 -9.84 8.35
N ILE A 45 -2.84 -10.56 7.55
CA ILE A 45 -2.62 -12.00 7.72
C ILE A 45 -1.90 -12.29 9.03
N TRP A 46 -0.81 -11.57 9.33
CA TRP A 46 -0.05 -11.77 10.56
C TRP A 46 -0.89 -11.46 11.79
N HIS A 47 -1.62 -10.35 11.79
CA HIS A 47 -2.51 -9.95 12.87
C HIS A 47 -3.57 -11.03 13.16
N SER A 48 -4.25 -11.50 12.11
CA SER A 48 -5.30 -12.52 12.25
C SER A 48 -4.76 -13.87 12.74
N LEU A 49 -3.51 -14.21 12.39
CA LEU A 49 -2.85 -15.43 12.85
C LEU A 49 -2.37 -15.32 14.30
N ASP A 50 -1.83 -14.17 14.70
CA ASP A 50 -1.32 -13.93 16.05
C ASP A 50 -2.47 -13.93 17.08
N GLU A 51 -3.57 -13.26 16.75
CA GLU A 51 -4.76 -13.19 17.61
C GLU A 51 -5.60 -14.47 17.58
N HIS A 52 -5.29 -15.42 16.69
CA HIS A 52 -6.06 -16.66 16.47
C HIS A 52 -7.52 -16.41 16.05
N ASP A 53 -7.81 -15.23 15.50
CA ASP A 53 -9.17 -14.75 15.17
C ASP A 53 -9.71 -15.29 13.84
N LEU A 54 -9.01 -16.20 13.17
CA LEU A 54 -9.53 -16.88 11.97
C LEU A 54 -10.78 -17.73 12.25
N VAL A 55 -11.09 -18.01 13.52
CA VAL A 55 -12.34 -18.66 13.92
C VAL A 55 -13.54 -17.72 13.76
N ASP A 56 -13.32 -16.40 13.82
CA ASP A 56 -14.36 -15.39 13.64
C ASP A 56 -14.69 -15.20 12.15
N GLU A 57 -15.95 -15.38 11.78
CA GLU A 57 -16.43 -15.16 10.41
C GLU A 57 -16.19 -13.73 9.91
N GLN A 58 -16.32 -12.72 10.76
CA GLN A 58 -16.10 -11.32 10.38
C GLN A 58 -14.64 -11.09 9.98
N VAL A 59 -13.69 -11.61 10.78
CA VAL A 59 -12.26 -11.50 10.49
C VAL A 59 -11.91 -12.24 9.21
N ARG A 60 -12.46 -13.45 8.99
CA ARG A 60 -12.26 -14.15 7.71
C ARG A 60 -12.82 -13.38 6.51
N ARG A 61 -13.99 -12.73 6.66
CA ARG A 61 -14.60 -11.91 5.61
C ARG A 61 -13.76 -10.68 5.29
N GLU A 62 -13.25 -9.99 6.32
CA GLU A 62 -12.36 -8.84 6.16
C GLU A 62 -11.07 -9.23 5.44
N LEU A 63 -10.44 -10.32 5.89
CA LEU A 63 -9.23 -10.84 5.25
C LEU A 63 -9.49 -11.26 3.79
N ALA A 64 -10.66 -11.83 3.50
CA ALA A 64 -11.07 -12.14 2.13
C ALA A 64 -11.20 -10.87 1.27
N MET A 65 -11.77 -9.79 1.79
CA MET A 65 -11.88 -8.51 1.06
C MET A 65 -10.51 -7.90 0.79
N VAL A 66 -9.61 -7.93 1.77
CA VAL A 66 -8.23 -7.45 1.60
C VAL A 66 -7.54 -8.22 0.48
N LEU A 67 -7.65 -9.55 0.47
CA LEU A 67 -7.06 -10.39 -0.57
C LEU A 67 -7.72 -10.23 -1.94
N GLU A 68 -9.02 -9.93 -2.00
CA GLU A 68 -9.70 -9.63 -3.26
C GLU A 68 -9.24 -8.33 -3.89
N SER A 69 -8.87 -7.33 -3.08
CA SER A 69 -8.30 -6.08 -3.60
C SER A 69 -6.99 -6.30 -4.38
N LEU A 70 -6.33 -7.43 -4.12
CA LEU A 70 -5.13 -7.88 -4.83
C LEU A 70 -5.43 -8.72 -6.08
N GLY A 71 -6.70 -8.92 -6.44
CA GLY A 71 -7.10 -9.73 -7.60
C GLY A 71 -6.52 -9.22 -8.93
N THR A 72 -6.18 -7.94 -9.01
CA THR A 72 -5.51 -7.32 -10.17
C THR A 72 -4.03 -7.70 -10.27
N VAL A 73 -3.39 -8.07 -9.16
CA VAL A 73 -1.95 -8.42 -9.06
C VAL A 73 -1.66 -9.81 -9.64
N GLY A 74 -2.67 -10.56 -10.06
CA GLY A 74 -2.47 -11.84 -10.76
C GLY A 74 -2.00 -12.98 -9.86
N LEU A 75 -2.37 -12.96 -8.57
CA LEU A 75 -2.00 -13.97 -7.55
C LEU A 75 -2.56 -15.40 -7.82
N GLY A 76 -3.19 -15.61 -8.98
CA GLY A 76 -3.55 -16.91 -9.54
C GLY A 76 -4.68 -17.65 -8.82
N GLU A 77 -4.93 -18.89 -9.27
CA GLU A 77 -5.99 -19.75 -8.71
C GLU A 77 -5.81 -20.06 -7.22
N ARG A 78 -4.58 -19.98 -6.72
CA ARG A 78 -4.24 -20.26 -5.32
C ARG A 78 -4.88 -19.22 -4.40
N ALA A 79 -4.76 -17.94 -4.73
CA ALA A 79 -5.38 -16.85 -3.98
C ALA A 79 -6.91 -16.98 -4.00
N GLN A 80 -7.49 -17.32 -5.17
CA GLN A 80 -8.93 -17.53 -5.30
C GLN A 80 -9.44 -18.69 -4.42
N ARG A 81 -8.70 -19.81 -4.35
CA ARG A 81 -9.06 -20.91 -3.45
C ARG A 81 -9.03 -20.48 -1.99
N LEU A 82 -8.03 -19.68 -1.60
CA LEU A 82 -7.91 -19.17 -0.24
C LEU A 82 -9.07 -18.22 0.13
N ILE A 83 -9.39 -17.27 -0.76
CA ILE A 83 -10.54 -16.35 -0.62
C ILE A 83 -11.85 -17.13 -0.49
N LYS A 84 -12.05 -18.16 -1.30
CA LYS A 84 -13.24 -19.03 -1.22
C LYS A 84 -13.34 -19.73 0.13
N THR A 85 -12.24 -20.26 0.66
CA THR A 85 -12.25 -20.93 1.96
C THR A 85 -12.48 -19.95 3.12
N LEU A 86 -11.97 -18.72 3.05
CA LEU A 86 -12.23 -17.69 4.05
C LEU A 86 -13.72 -17.33 4.15
N ARG A 87 -14.43 -17.37 3.02
CA ARG A 87 -15.87 -17.09 2.94
C ARG A 87 -16.79 -18.24 3.38
N LEU A 88 -16.24 -19.34 3.88
CA LEU A 88 -17.07 -20.41 4.42
C LEU A 88 -17.87 -19.89 5.63
N PRO A 89 -19.18 -20.20 5.69
CA PRO A 89 -20.06 -19.76 6.77
C PRO A 89 -19.66 -20.42 8.08
N ASP A 90 -20.00 -19.79 9.20
CA ASP A 90 -19.86 -20.44 10.50
C ASP A 90 -20.87 -21.58 10.70
N PRO A 91 -20.49 -22.65 11.42
CA PRO A 91 -19.16 -22.90 11.96
C PRO A 91 -18.17 -23.42 10.90
N ILE A 92 -16.95 -22.88 10.92
CA ILE A 92 -15.85 -23.42 10.12
C ILE A 92 -15.26 -24.68 10.79
N ASP A 93 -15.10 -25.75 10.02
CA ASP A 93 -14.53 -26.99 10.54
C ASP A 93 -13.03 -26.82 10.89
N ALA A 94 -12.56 -27.56 11.89
CA ALA A 94 -11.18 -27.52 12.35
C ALA A 94 -10.18 -27.88 11.24
N SER A 95 -10.56 -28.79 10.32
CA SER A 95 -9.72 -29.12 9.17
C SER A 95 -9.55 -27.95 8.21
N HIS A 96 -10.60 -27.14 8.01
CA HIS A 96 -10.56 -25.93 7.19
C HIS A 96 -9.75 -24.81 7.86
N LEU A 97 -9.86 -24.66 9.19
CA LEU A 97 -9.03 -23.72 9.95
C LEU A 97 -7.53 -24.06 9.88
N TYR A 98 -7.19 -25.33 10.06
CA TYR A 98 -5.82 -25.80 9.91
C TYR A 98 -5.29 -25.61 8.48
N TRP A 99 -6.13 -25.87 7.48
CA TRP A 99 -5.77 -25.62 6.09
C TRP A 99 -5.54 -24.12 5.82
N LEU A 100 -6.44 -23.24 6.32
CA LEU A 100 -6.35 -21.79 6.16
C LEU A 100 -5.08 -21.23 6.77
N THR A 101 -4.83 -21.50 8.05
CA THR A 101 -3.62 -21.05 8.77
C THR A 101 -2.35 -21.44 8.02
N ARG A 102 -2.22 -22.71 7.63
CA ARG A 102 -1.06 -23.19 6.88
C ARG A 102 -0.94 -22.56 5.50
N ARG A 103 -2.07 -22.31 4.82
CA ARG A 103 -2.06 -21.74 3.47
C ARG A 103 -1.74 -20.24 3.50
N LEU A 104 -2.21 -19.52 4.51
CA LEU A 104 -1.87 -18.12 4.76
C LEU A 104 -0.38 -17.93 5.03
N LEU A 105 0.21 -18.72 5.91
CA LEU A 105 1.66 -18.68 6.20
C LEU A 105 2.52 -18.92 4.95
N THR A 106 2.06 -19.76 4.04
CA THR A 106 2.77 -20.04 2.79
C THR A 106 2.46 -19.05 1.67
N PHE A 107 1.46 -18.17 1.86
CA PHE A 107 1.08 -17.14 0.93
C PHE A 107 1.77 -15.80 1.24
N VAL A 108 2.12 -15.55 2.50
CA VAL A 108 2.86 -14.34 2.93
C VAL A 108 4.15 -14.10 2.11
N PRO A 109 5.04 -15.09 1.91
CA PRO A 109 6.25 -14.87 1.10
C PRO A 109 5.94 -14.55 -0.37
N GLU A 110 4.84 -15.09 -0.91
CA GLU A 110 4.39 -14.81 -2.28
C GLU A 110 3.94 -13.34 -2.40
N LEU A 111 3.19 -12.83 -1.41
CA LEU A 111 2.78 -11.43 -1.33
C LEU A 111 3.96 -10.48 -1.17
N GLN A 112 4.93 -10.80 -0.30
CA GLN A 112 6.13 -9.99 -0.11
C GLN A 112 6.98 -9.94 -1.40
N SER A 113 7.09 -11.07 -2.12
CA SER A 113 7.77 -11.11 -3.41
C SER A 113 7.07 -10.25 -4.46
N ALA A 114 5.73 -10.32 -4.52
CA ALA A 114 4.93 -9.48 -5.41
C ALA A 114 5.10 -7.99 -5.07
N ALA A 115 5.01 -7.62 -3.79
CA ALA A 115 5.24 -6.25 -3.32
C ALA A 115 6.61 -5.72 -3.77
N ASN A 116 7.68 -6.52 -3.57
CA ASN A 116 9.03 -6.14 -3.97
C ASN A 116 9.19 -6.00 -5.49
N ALA A 117 8.54 -6.87 -6.28
CA ALA A 117 8.56 -6.78 -7.73
C ALA A 117 7.84 -5.53 -8.25
N LEU A 118 6.75 -5.13 -7.59
CA LEU A 118 5.96 -3.94 -7.90
C LEU A 118 6.65 -2.65 -7.43
N ALA A 119 7.36 -2.71 -6.31
CA ALA A 119 8.11 -1.59 -5.74
C ALA A 119 9.41 -1.28 -6.47
N ARG A 120 9.90 -2.17 -7.35
CA ARG A 120 11.06 -1.93 -8.19
C ARG A 120 10.60 -1.33 -9.53
N PRO A 121 10.57 0.00 -9.69
CA PRO A 121 10.37 0.60 -11.00
C PRO A 121 11.50 0.12 -11.93
N ALA A 122 11.23 0.06 -13.22
CA ALA A 122 12.15 -0.33 -14.28
C ALA A 122 13.39 0.60 -14.37
N ASP A 123 14.30 0.52 -13.41
CA ASP A 123 15.60 1.20 -13.38
C ASP A 123 16.66 0.46 -14.26
N ASP A 124 16.27 -0.64 -14.89
CA ASP A 124 17.12 -1.50 -15.72
C ASP A 124 16.93 -1.27 -17.24
N GLN A 125 16.69 -0.02 -17.67
CA GLN A 125 16.86 0.31 -19.08
C GLN A 125 18.29 0.83 -19.30
N PRO A 126 19.23 0.00 -19.80
CA PRO A 126 20.55 0.50 -20.15
C PRO A 126 20.38 1.61 -21.21
N PRO A 127 21.10 2.74 -21.12
CA PRO A 127 20.98 3.80 -22.10
C PRO A 127 21.38 3.27 -23.49
N PRO A 128 20.67 3.65 -24.57
CA PRO A 128 21.07 3.26 -25.91
C PRO A 128 22.45 3.84 -26.19
N LEU A 129 23.41 2.96 -26.49
CA LEU A 129 24.72 3.34 -27.00
C LEU A 129 24.50 3.99 -28.39
N ALA A 130 24.69 5.30 -28.46
CA ALA A 130 24.77 6.06 -29.69
C ALA A 130 26.19 6.01 -30.28
#